data_AF-A0A9Q0IEV7-F1
#
_entry.id   AF-A0A9Q0IEV7-F1
#
_cell.length_a   1.000
_cell.length_b   1.000
_cell.length_c   1.000
_cell.angle_alpha   90.00
_cell.angle_beta   90.00
_cell.angle_gamma   90.00
#
_symmetry.space_group_name_H-M   'P 1'
#
loop_
_entity.id
_entity.type
_entity.pdbx_description
1 polymer ?
#
loop_
_entity_poly.entity_id
_entity_poly.type
_entity_poly.pdbx_seq_one_letter_code
_entity_poly.pdbx_strand_id
1 'polypeptide(L)'
;MDRKDGRTKYVLRGEGAGSVFVIDEKTGNIHITKPLDREEKDEYRLIATATDRQTERALEPSSQFIIRVQDINDNPPVFDEGPYSATVPEMANIGTLRTAVPDLDRESQDQFLVVLQAKDMGGHLGGLSGTTTVTVRLTDVNDNPPRFTQSEWHFRTI
;
A
#
# COMPACT_ATOMS: atom_id res chain seq x y z
N MET A 1 1.23 2.85 -47.05
CA MET A 1 0.07 2.01 -46.73
C MET A 1 -0.13 2.08 -45.23
N ASP A 2 -1.18 2.74 -44.76
CA ASP A 2 -1.77 2.43 -43.45
C ASP A 2 -3.25 2.83 -43.49
N ARG A 3 -4.12 1.86 -43.33
CA ARG A 3 -5.57 1.97 -43.58
C ARG A 3 -6.34 1.15 -42.54
N LYS A 4 -5.86 1.14 -41.29
CA LYS A 4 -6.46 0.34 -40.20
C LYS A 4 -7.04 1.14 -39.03
N ASP A 5 -6.88 2.46 -38.98
CA ASP A 5 -7.22 3.22 -37.76
C ASP A 5 -8.72 3.52 -37.56
N GLY A 6 -9.57 3.28 -38.57
CA GLY A 6 -10.99 3.66 -38.54
C GLY A 6 -12.00 2.56 -38.16
N ARG A 7 -11.58 1.30 -38.09
CA ARG A 7 -12.49 0.14 -37.99
C ARG A 7 -12.37 -0.68 -36.72
N THR A 8 -11.32 -0.46 -35.95
CA THR A 8 -11.06 -1.20 -34.71
C THR A 8 -11.85 -0.57 -33.55
N LYS A 9 -12.49 -1.41 -32.76
CA LYS A 9 -13.14 -1.08 -31.49
C LYS A 9 -12.56 -1.95 -30.38
N TYR A 10 -11.98 -1.33 -29.36
CA TYR A 10 -11.47 -2.03 -28.17
C TYR A 10 -12.56 -2.23 -27.14
N VAL A 11 -12.62 -3.42 -26.56
CA VAL A 11 -13.60 -3.80 -25.52
C VAL A 11 -12.88 -4.47 -24.37
N LEU A 12 -13.22 -4.08 -23.14
CA LEU A 12 -12.68 -4.61 -21.90
C LEU A 12 -13.75 -5.39 -21.15
N ARG A 13 -13.38 -6.56 -20.60
CA ARG A 13 -14.24 -7.44 -19.81
C ARG A 13 -13.47 -7.98 -18.62
N GLY A 14 -14.18 -8.53 -17.64
CA GLY A 14 -13.58 -9.12 -16.43
C GLY A 14 -13.89 -8.28 -15.19
N GLU A 15 -13.01 -8.38 -14.21
CA GLU A 15 -13.22 -7.77 -12.89
C GLU A 15 -13.12 -6.24 -12.95
N GLY A 16 -14.14 -5.54 -12.48
CA GLY A 16 -14.13 -4.07 -12.45
C GLY A 16 -14.24 -3.41 -13.83
N ALA A 17 -14.42 -4.16 -14.92
CA ALA A 17 -14.62 -3.57 -16.25
C ALA A 17 -15.94 -2.76 -16.28
N GLY A 18 -15.87 -1.51 -16.73
CA GLY A 18 -17.00 -0.58 -16.80
C GLY A 18 -17.34 0.14 -15.49
N SER A 19 -16.78 -0.29 -14.35
CA SER A 19 -17.03 0.31 -13.03
C SER A 19 -15.79 0.86 -12.35
N VAL A 20 -14.66 0.18 -12.50
CA VAL A 20 -13.32 0.53 -11.98
C VAL A 20 -12.39 0.90 -13.13
N PHE A 21 -12.40 0.08 -14.20
CA PHE A 21 -11.55 0.24 -15.37
C PHE A 21 -12.42 0.46 -16.61
N VAL A 22 -12.12 1.52 -17.36
CA VAL A 22 -12.77 1.83 -18.63
C VAL A 22 -11.72 1.89 -19.72
N ILE A 23 -12.00 1.22 -20.85
CA ILE A 23 -11.15 1.29 -22.04
C ILE A 23 -11.73 2.29 -23.03
N ASP A 24 -10.89 3.15 -23.59
CA ASP A 24 -11.26 3.98 -24.73
C ASP A 24 -11.41 3.09 -25.97
N GLU A 25 -12.62 3.06 -26.52
CA GLU A 25 -12.97 2.17 -27.63
C GLU A 25 -12.15 2.43 -28.91
N LYS A 26 -11.56 3.62 -29.08
CA LYS A 26 -10.80 3.99 -30.27
C LYS A 26 -9.30 3.79 -30.09
N THR A 27 -8.76 4.18 -28.93
CA THR A 27 -7.31 4.19 -28.68
C THR A 27 -6.82 2.94 -27.94
N GLY A 28 -7.71 2.24 -27.22
CA GLY A 28 -7.33 1.11 -26.38
C GLY A 28 -6.74 1.51 -25.01
N ASN A 29 -6.65 2.81 -24.71
CA ASN A 29 -6.16 3.28 -23.42
C ASN A 29 -7.13 2.90 -22.30
N ILE A 30 -6.60 2.35 -21.20
CA ILE A 30 -7.37 1.96 -20.03
C ILE A 30 -7.18 3.02 -18.94
N HIS A 31 -8.29 3.50 -18.38
CA HIS A 31 -8.32 4.49 -17.31
C HIS A 31 -9.10 3.97 -16.11
N ILE A 32 -8.72 4.45 -14.92
CA ILE A 32 -9.48 4.22 -13.69
C ILE A 32 -10.59 5.27 -13.55
N THR A 33 -11.74 4.87 -13.01
CA THR A 33 -12.89 5.75 -12.75
C THR A 33 -13.03 6.16 -11.29
N LYS A 34 -12.35 5.44 -10.39
CA LYS A 34 -12.30 5.71 -8.95
C LYS A 34 -10.93 5.35 -8.39
N PRO A 35 -10.56 5.89 -7.21
CA PRO A 35 -9.37 5.46 -6.49
C PRO A 35 -9.38 3.94 -6.25
N LEU A 36 -8.19 3.34 -6.28
CA LEU A 36 -7.98 1.93 -5.98
C LEU A 36 -7.42 1.82 -4.57
N ASP A 37 -7.96 0.90 -3.79
CA ASP A 37 -7.52 0.56 -2.45
C ASP A 37 -7.01 -0.89 -2.50
N ARG A 38 -5.74 -1.07 -2.14
CA ARG A 38 -5.09 -2.39 -2.21
C ARG A 38 -5.63 -3.32 -1.13
N GLU A 39 -5.91 -2.78 0.06
CA GLU A 39 -6.43 -3.52 1.21
C GLU A 39 -7.85 -4.03 0.93
N GLU A 40 -8.63 -3.32 0.10
CA GLU A 40 -9.91 -3.81 -0.43
C GLU A 40 -9.70 -4.89 -1.50
N LYS A 41 -8.83 -4.63 -2.49
CA LYS A 41 -8.51 -5.58 -3.57
C LYS A 41 -7.17 -5.27 -4.25
N ASP A 42 -6.28 -6.25 -4.25
CA ASP A 42 -4.90 -6.13 -4.74
C ASP A 42 -4.71 -6.51 -6.22
N GLU A 43 -5.61 -7.31 -6.79
CA GLU A 43 -5.49 -7.84 -8.15
C GLU A 43 -6.83 -7.85 -8.91
N TYR A 44 -6.78 -7.47 -10.20
CA TYR A 44 -7.91 -7.56 -11.13
C TYR A 44 -7.54 -8.34 -12.38
N ARG A 45 -8.35 -9.35 -12.71
CA ARG A 45 -8.20 -10.17 -13.91
C ARG A 45 -9.12 -9.65 -15.00
N LEU A 46 -8.50 -9.19 -16.09
CA LEU A 46 -9.18 -8.52 -17.20
C LEU A 46 -8.88 -9.20 -18.53
N ILE A 47 -9.79 -9.01 -19.48
CA ILE A 47 -9.70 -9.51 -20.85
C ILE A 47 -9.99 -8.35 -21.80
N ALA A 48 -9.06 -8.07 -22.71
CA ALA A 48 -9.24 -7.10 -23.79
C ALA A 48 -9.43 -7.80 -25.13
N THR A 49 -10.32 -7.26 -25.96
CA THR A 49 -10.58 -7.74 -27.32
C THR A 49 -10.67 -6.58 -28.29
N ALA A 50 -10.02 -6.71 -29.45
CA ALA A 50 -10.21 -5.82 -30.60
C ALA A 50 -11.30 -6.39 -31.52
N THR A 51 -12.30 -5.57 -31.85
CA THR A 51 -13.46 -5.95 -32.67
C THR A 51 -13.62 -5.02 -33.86
N ASP A 52 -14.23 -5.51 -34.93
CA ASP A 52 -14.61 -4.68 -36.07
C ASP A 52 -15.89 -3.91 -35.73
N ARG A 53 -15.88 -2.59 -35.94
CA ARG A 53 -16.95 -1.70 -35.51
C ARG A 53 -18.27 -1.87 -36.25
N GLN A 54 -18.28 -2.47 -37.44
CA GLN A 54 -19.50 -2.72 -38.22
C GLN A 54 -20.08 -4.11 -37.96
N THR A 55 -19.21 -5.10 -37.77
CA THR A 55 -19.63 -6.50 -37.70
C THR A 55 -19.58 -7.09 -36.29
N GLU A 56 -19.00 -6.35 -35.34
CA GLU A 56 -18.69 -6.78 -33.95
C GLU A 56 -17.84 -8.06 -33.86
N ARG A 57 -17.31 -8.53 -34.99
CA ARG A 57 -16.44 -9.71 -35.02
C ARG A 57 -15.09 -9.38 -34.40
N ALA A 58 -14.58 -10.29 -33.59
CA ALA A 58 -13.23 -10.21 -33.08
C ALA A 58 -12.24 -10.17 -34.25
N LEU A 59 -11.41 -9.13 -34.28
CA LEU A 59 -10.32 -8.98 -35.25
C LEU A 59 -9.12 -9.83 -34.86
N GLU A 60 -8.95 -10.04 -33.55
CA GLU A 60 -7.86 -10.81 -32.95
C GLU A 60 -8.39 -11.66 -31.78
N PRO A 61 -7.66 -12.72 -31.39
CA PRO A 61 -7.95 -13.43 -30.15
C PRO A 61 -7.93 -12.49 -28.94
N SER A 62 -8.80 -12.77 -27.96
CA SER A 62 -8.83 -12.03 -26.70
C SER A 62 -7.52 -12.17 -25.92
N SER A 63 -7.04 -11.07 -25.33
CA SER A 63 -5.86 -11.05 -24.47
C SER A 63 -6.27 -10.97 -23.02
N GLN A 64 -5.83 -11.93 -22.21
CA GLN A 64 -6.04 -11.94 -20.75
C GLN A 64 -4.82 -11.35 -20.05
N PHE A 65 -5.04 -10.44 -19.11
CA PHE A 65 -4.00 -9.80 -18.34
C PHE A 65 -4.47 -9.49 -16.91
N ILE A 66 -3.51 -9.08 -16.09
CA ILE A 66 -3.72 -8.78 -14.67
C ILE A 66 -3.29 -7.35 -14.42
N ILE A 67 -4.15 -6.57 -13.75
CA ILE A 67 -3.79 -5.28 -13.16
C ILE A 67 -3.54 -5.52 -11.67
N ARG A 68 -2.35 -5.15 -11.20
CA ARG A 68 -1.99 -5.19 -9.78
C ARG A 68 -2.01 -3.78 -9.21
N VAL A 69 -2.72 -3.59 -8.10
CA VAL A 69 -2.73 -2.33 -7.38
C VAL A 69 -1.41 -2.21 -6.64
N GLN A 70 -0.66 -1.14 -6.90
CA GLN A 70 0.57 -0.90 -6.15
C GLN A 70 0.21 -0.34 -4.79
N ASP A 71 0.85 -0.89 -3.76
CA ASP A 71 0.74 -0.41 -2.39
C ASP A 71 1.20 1.04 -2.31
N ILE A 72 0.32 1.91 -1.84
CA ILE A 72 0.67 3.23 -1.35
C ILE A 72 0.38 3.15 0.13
N ASN A 73 1.44 3.15 0.94
CA ASN A 73 1.36 3.05 2.39
C ASN A 73 0.61 4.26 2.98
N ASP A 74 -0.69 4.10 3.17
CA ASP A 74 -1.64 5.08 3.69
C ASP A 74 -2.24 4.69 5.05
N ASN A 75 -1.84 3.53 5.61
CA ASN A 75 -2.26 3.05 6.92
C ASN A 75 -1.06 2.92 7.88
N PRO A 76 -0.90 3.83 8.86
CA PRO A 76 0.16 3.74 9.85
C PRO A 76 -0.07 2.57 10.81
N PRO A 77 0.99 1.96 11.38
CA PRO A 77 0.84 0.98 12.44
C PRO A 77 0.19 1.64 13.66
N VAL A 78 -0.96 1.10 14.09
CA VAL A 78 -1.71 1.60 15.25
C VAL A 78 -1.47 0.66 16.43
N PHE A 79 -1.12 1.21 17.60
CA PHE A 79 -1.19 0.47 18.85
C PHE A 79 -2.67 0.29 19.24
N ASP A 80 -3.07 -0.90 19.68
CA ASP A 80 -4.37 -1.07 20.37
C ASP A 80 -4.54 -0.06 21.53
N GLU A 81 -5.79 0.28 21.87
CA GLU A 81 -6.05 1.18 22.98
C GLU A 81 -5.56 0.59 24.32
N GLY A 82 -4.67 1.33 24.98
CA GLY A 82 -3.97 0.91 26.21
C GLY A 82 -4.78 1.08 27.51
N PRO A 83 -4.16 0.81 28.68
CA PRO A 83 -2.71 0.78 28.94
C PRO A 83 -2.04 -0.59 28.77
N TYR A 84 -0.83 -0.59 28.20
CA TYR A 84 0.06 -1.75 28.19
C TYR A 84 0.89 -1.80 29.47
N SER A 85 0.78 -2.89 30.23
CA SER A 85 1.58 -3.12 31.44
C SER A 85 2.38 -4.41 31.31
N ALA A 86 3.67 -4.36 31.65
CA ALA A 86 4.51 -5.53 31.79
C ALA A 86 5.20 -5.51 33.16
N THR A 87 5.27 -6.67 33.82
CA THR A 87 5.98 -6.84 35.08
C THR A 87 7.28 -7.59 34.82
N VAL A 88 8.39 -7.02 35.24
CA VAL A 88 9.72 -7.62 35.10
C VAL A 88 10.28 -7.90 36.50
N PRO A 89 10.73 -9.14 36.81
CA PRO A 89 11.36 -9.45 38.09
C PRO A 89 12.61 -8.61 38.33
N GLU A 90 12.85 -8.20 39.58
CA GLU A 90 13.96 -7.31 39.96
C GLU A 90 15.36 -7.87 39.60
N MET A 91 15.49 -9.19 39.52
CA MET A 91 16.73 -9.89 39.17
C MET A 91 16.81 -10.25 37.67
N ALA A 92 15.85 -9.83 36.86
CA ALA A 92 15.88 -10.09 35.43
C ALA A 92 16.90 -9.15 34.77
N ASN A 93 17.94 -9.74 34.17
CA ASN A 93 18.97 -8.99 33.47
C ASN A 93 18.51 -8.49 32.07
N ILE A 94 17.32 -8.90 31.62
CA ILE A 94 16.78 -8.59 30.29
C ILE A 94 15.25 -8.40 30.40
N GLY A 95 14.75 -7.27 29.92
CA GLY A 95 13.34 -7.04 29.59
C GLY A 95 13.17 -6.98 28.07
N THR A 96 12.14 -7.63 27.52
CA THR A 96 11.85 -7.59 26.08
C THR A 96 10.55 -6.82 25.84
N LEU A 97 10.62 -5.74 25.08
CA LEU A 97 9.44 -5.08 24.50
C LEU A 97 9.15 -5.74 23.15
N ARG A 98 7.91 -6.15 22.93
CA ARG A 98 7.43 -6.69 21.66
C ARG A 98 6.29 -5.82 21.17
N THR A 99 6.25 -5.58 19.87
CA THR A 99 5.08 -4.98 19.25
C THR A 99 3.93 -5.99 19.22
N ALA A 100 2.70 -5.50 19.35
CA ALA A 100 1.50 -6.32 19.18
C ALA A 100 1.22 -6.61 17.70
N VAL A 101 1.70 -5.74 16.81
CA VAL A 101 1.60 -5.89 15.36
C VAL A 101 2.76 -6.72 14.81
N PRO A 102 2.49 -7.57 13.79
CA PRO A 102 3.49 -8.43 13.19
C PRO A 102 4.52 -7.67 12.36
N ASP A 103 4.11 -6.55 11.75
CA ASP A 103 4.91 -5.80 10.80
C ASP A 103 4.93 -4.31 11.19
N LEU A 104 6.10 -3.67 11.01
CA LEU A 104 6.32 -2.26 11.21
C LEU A 104 6.92 -1.68 9.92
N ASP A 105 6.42 -0.53 9.47
CA ASP A 105 6.91 0.14 8.28
C ASP A 105 7.52 1.50 8.65
N ARG A 106 8.79 1.71 8.26
CA ARG A 106 9.53 2.93 8.55
C ARG A 106 9.01 4.11 7.73
N GLU A 107 8.53 3.87 6.51
CA GLU A 107 7.98 4.88 5.62
C GLU A 107 6.65 5.44 6.15
N SER A 108 5.91 4.65 6.95
CA SER A 108 4.75 5.16 7.70
C SER A 108 5.18 6.01 8.90
N GLN A 109 6.12 5.49 9.69
CA GLN A 109 6.59 6.12 10.92
C GLN A 109 7.98 5.61 11.27
N ASP A 110 8.97 6.49 11.26
CA ASP A 110 10.38 6.12 11.46
C ASP A 110 10.79 6.08 12.96
N GLN A 111 9.96 6.65 13.83
CA GLN A 111 10.27 6.82 15.25
C GLN A 111 9.06 6.63 16.17
N PHE A 112 9.26 5.92 17.28
CA PHE A 112 8.31 5.78 18.38
C PHE A 112 8.88 6.35 19.68
N LEU A 113 8.04 7.04 20.45
CA LEU A 113 8.34 7.56 21.78
C LEU A 113 7.61 6.70 22.81
N VAL A 114 8.35 5.90 23.57
CA VAL A 114 7.80 5.01 24.60
C VAL A 114 8.10 5.60 25.97
N VAL A 115 7.05 5.86 26.76
CA VAL A 115 7.21 6.28 28.16
C VAL A 115 7.26 5.05 29.05
N LEU A 116 8.40 4.82 29.70
CA LEU A 116 8.57 3.76 30.69
C LEU A 116 8.29 4.32 32.07
N GLN A 117 7.37 3.69 32.80
CA GLN A 117 7.12 3.95 34.21
C GLN A 117 7.63 2.78 35.05
N ALA A 118 8.59 3.04 35.93
CA ALA A 118 8.97 2.11 36.98
C ALA A 118 8.22 2.48 38.25
N LYS A 119 7.54 1.51 38.86
CA LYS A 119 6.85 1.69 40.15
C LYS A 119 7.30 0.60 41.10
N ASP A 120 7.82 0.98 42.24
CA ASP A 120 8.09 0.06 43.33
C ASP A 120 6.76 -0.37 43.98
N MET A 121 6.63 -1.65 44.35
CA MET A 121 5.49 -2.16 45.12
C MET A 121 5.63 -1.82 46.61
N GLY A 122 6.13 -0.62 46.91
CA GLY A 122 6.35 -0.16 48.28
C GLY A 122 5.08 -0.32 49.12
N GLY A 123 5.23 -0.90 50.31
CA GLY A 123 4.17 -1.25 51.25
C GLY A 123 3.34 -0.06 51.75
N HIS A 124 2.88 -0.09 53.01
CA HIS A 124 1.82 0.78 53.59
C HIS A 124 1.92 2.32 53.42
N LEU A 125 2.97 2.87 52.79
CA LEU A 125 3.20 4.29 52.55
C LEU A 125 3.06 4.73 51.08
N GLY A 126 2.77 3.80 50.16
CA GLY A 126 2.66 4.08 48.73
C GLY A 126 4.02 4.03 48.03
N GLY A 127 4.12 3.15 47.04
CA GLY A 127 5.37 2.93 46.31
C GLY A 127 5.87 4.15 45.52
N LEU A 128 7.19 4.26 45.41
CA LEU A 128 7.85 5.26 44.58
C LEU A 128 7.63 4.96 43.11
N SER A 129 7.58 5.99 42.27
CA SER A 129 7.60 5.81 40.82
C SER A 129 8.48 6.82 40.12
N GLY A 130 9.08 6.41 39.01
CA GLY A 130 9.85 7.25 38.10
C GLY A 130 9.45 6.96 36.67
N THR A 131 9.52 7.98 35.82
CA THR A 131 9.23 7.85 34.39
C THR A 131 10.41 8.30 33.55
N THR A 132 10.64 7.65 32.43
CA THR A 132 11.61 8.08 31.41
C THR A 132 11.07 7.82 30.01
N THR A 133 11.59 8.51 29.01
CA THR A 133 11.20 8.34 27.61
C THR A 133 12.30 7.63 26.84
N VAL A 134 11.93 6.55 26.15
CA VAL A 134 12.78 5.81 25.23
C VAL A 134 12.36 6.13 23.81
N THR A 135 13.34 6.45 22.97
CA THR A 135 13.14 6.61 21.53
C THR A 135 13.52 5.33 20.81
N VAL A 136 12.56 4.72 20.11
CA VAL A 136 12.78 3.56 19.24
C VAL A 136 12.78 4.04 17.80
N ARG A 137 13.82 3.74 17.03
CA ARG A 137 13.92 4.09 15.61
C ARG A 137 13.89 2.84 14.76
N LEU A 138 13.07 2.84 13.72
CA LEU A 138 13.07 1.80 12.70
C LEU A 138 14.23 2.03 11.73
N THR A 139 14.99 0.98 11.47
CA THR A 139 16.03 0.98 10.45
C THR A 139 15.42 0.59 9.11
N ASP A 140 15.85 1.26 8.05
CA ASP A 140 15.43 0.95 6.67
C ASP A 140 15.67 -0.51 6.33
N VAL A 141 14.70 -1.12 5.65
CA VAL A 141 14.98 -2.21 4.73
C VAL A 141 14.62 -1.65 3.36
N ASN A 142 15.48 -1.79 2.35
CA ASN A 142 15.23 -1.24 1.01
C ASN A 142 14.16 -2.06 0.25
N ASP A 143 12.94 -2.07 0.78
CA ASP A 143 11.73 -2.68 0.22
C ASP A 143 10.91 -1.67 -0.60
N ASN A 144 11.19 -0.37 -0.44
CA ASN A 144 10.65 0.70 -1.28
C ASN A 144 11.76 1.48 -2.02
N PRO A 145 12.21 0.98 -3.19
CA PRO A 145 13.27 1.64 -3.96
C PRO A 145 12.82 3.01 -4.48
N PRO A 146 13.73 4.00 -4.57
CA PRO A 146 13.39 5.34 -5.04
C PRO A 146 12.77 5.30 -6.45
N ARG A 147 11.64 5.99 -6.61
CA ARG A 147 10.90 6.06 -7.89
C ARG A 147 10.85 7.49 -8.39
N PHE A 148 11.08 7.68 -9.69
CA PHE A 148 10.84 8.97 -10.32
C PHE A 148 9.33 9.22 -10.35
N THR A 149 8.90 10.38 -9.85
CA THR A 149 7.50 10.81 -9.83
C THR A 149 6.97 11.20 -11.21
N GLN A 150 7.85 11.28 -12.21
CA GLN A 150 7.52 11.60 -13.59
C GLN A 150 8.07 10.51 -14.52
N SER A 151 7.19 9.99 -15.39
CA SER A 151 7.55 9.06 -16.46
C SER A 151 8.20 9.77 -17.66
N GLU A 152 8.12 11.10 -17.72
CA GLU A 152 8.63 11.90 -18.83
C GLU A 152 9.16 13.25 -18.36
N TRP A 153 10.37 13.60 -18.78
CA TRP A 153 11.06 14.82 -18.40
C TRP A 153 11.29 15.67 -19.64
N HIS A 154 10.73 16.87 -19.65
CA HIS A 154 10.87 17.81 -20.77
C HIS A 154 12.01 18.79 -20.48
N PHE A 155 13.10 18.66 -21.22
CA PHE A 155 14.21 19.61 -21.19
C PHE A 155 14.06 20.61 -22.34
N ARG A 156 14.19 21.90 -22.04
CA ARG A 156 14.33 22.93 -23.07
C ARG A 156 15.80 23.30 -23.15
N THR A 157 16.41 23.11 -24.32
CA THR A 157 17.69 23.73 -24.61
C THR A 157 17.46 25.20 -24.95
N ILE A 158 18.35 26.05 -24.44
CA ILE A 158 18.49 27.45 -24.83
C ILE A 158 19.14 27.50 -26.22
#